data_AF-A0A2G9IB39-F1
#
_entry.id   AF-A0A2G9IB39-F1
#
_cell.length_a   1.000
_cell.length_b   1.000
_cell.length_c   1.000
_cell.angle_alpha   90.00
_cell.angle_beta   90.00
_cell.angle_gamma   90.00
#
_symmetry.space_group_name_H-M   'P 1'
#
loop_
_entity.id
_entity.type
_entity.pdbx_description
1 polymer ?
#
loop_
_entity_poly.entity_id
_entity_poly.type
_entity_poly.pdbx_seq_one_letter_code
_entity_poly.pdbx_strand_id
1 'polypeptide(L)' 'MRVRKRITNIYVQRTRKPFWVICQDLERDVFMSATEAQIYGIIDLIATE' A
#
# COMPACT_ATOMS: atom_id res chain seq x y z
N MET A 1 18.16 -4.42 7.71
CA MET A 1 16.77 -4.25 8.25
C MET A 1 16.26 -2.80 8.31
N ARG A 2 17.08 -1.75 8.10
CA ARG A 2 16.63 -0.35 8.29
C ARG A 2 15.68 0.16 7.20
N VAL A 3 15.91 -0.25 5.95
CA VAL A 3 15.15 0.24 4.79
C VAL A 3 13.73 -0.34 4.75
N ARG A 4 13.58 -1.66 4.91
CA ARG A 4 12.27 -2.35 4.90
C ARG A 4 11.29 -1.73 5.90
N LYS A 5 11.68 -1.62 7.17
CA LYS A 5 10.84 -1.01 8.23
C LYS A 5 10.44 0.44 7.90
N ARG A 6 11.34 1.22 7.29
CA ARG A 6 11.04 2.60 6.88
C ARG A 6 10.01 2.64 5.76
N ILE A 7 10.13 1.78 4.75
CA ILE A 7 9.17 1.67 3.65
C ILE A 7 7.81 1.24 4.19
N THR A 8 7.75 0.18 5.01
CA THR A 8 6.50 -0.30 5.63
C THR A 8 5.81 0.82 6.42
N ASN A 9 6.55 1.60 7.21
CA ASN A 9 5.98 2.72 7.96
C ASN A 9 5.40 3.83 7.06
N ILE A 10 6.01 4.09 5.90
CA ILE A 10 5.48 5.07 4.94
C ILE A 10 4.12 4.57 4.40
N TYR A 11 4.04 3.31 3.99
CA TYR A 11 2.79 2.71 3.52
C TYR A 11 1.70 2.71 4.59
N VAL A 12 2.03 2.38 5.84
CA VAL A 12 1.10 2.46 6.98
C VAL A 12 0.51 3.86 7.13
N GLN A 13 1.36 4.89 7.05
CA GLN A 13 0.92 6.28 7.19
C GLN A 13 0.02 6.73 6.03
N ARG A 14 0.35 6.34 4.79
CA ARG A 14 -0.41 6.74 3.60
C ARG A 14 -1.73 5.99 3.45
N THR A 15 -1.72 4.68 3.63
CA THR A 15 -2.88 3.81 3.42
C THR A 15 -3.77 3.65 4.66
N ARG A 16 -3.31 4.12 5.82
CA ARG A 16 -3.97 3.95 7.13
C ARG A 16 -4.17 2.49 7.54
N LYS A 17 -3.48 1.54 6.91
CA LYS A 17 -3.57 0.11 7.23
C LYS A 17 -2.59 -0.29 8.35
N PRO A 18 -2.90 -1.34 9.12
CA PRO A 18 -2.00 -1.85 10.15
C PRO A 18 -0.64 -2.29 9.58
N PHE A 19 0.42 -2.15 10.38
CA PHE A 19 1.79 -2.50 9.99
C PHE A 19 1.93 -3.95 9.48
N TRP A 20 1.26 -4.90 10.13
CA TRP A 20 1.35 -6.31 9.75
C TRP A 20 0.75 -6.61 8.37
N VAL A 21 -0.32 -5.90 7.98
CA VAL A 21 -0.95 -6.03 6.65
C VAL A 21 0.05 -5.57 5.59
N ILE A 22 0.59 -4.37 5.74
CA ILE A 22 1.60 -3.83 4.82
C ILE A 22 2.84 -4.72 4.78
N CYS A 23 3.29 -5.24 5.92
CA CYS A 23 4.46 -6.11 5.97
C CYS A 23 4.23 -7.42 5.19
N GLN A 24 3.02 -7.97 5.24
CA GLN A 24 2.64 -9.17 4.50
C GLN A 24 2.53 -8.86 2.99
N ASP A 25 1.90 -7.74 2.64
CA ASP A 25 1.68 -7.34 1.24
C ASP A 25 2.97 -6.92 0.53
N LEU A 26 4.00 -6.47 1.27
CA LEU A 26 5.33 -6.14 0.73
C LEU A 26 6.30 -7.33 0.71
N GLU A 27 5.92 -8.50 1.22
CA GLU A 27 6.79 -9.68 1.23
C GLU A 27 6.85 -10.35 -0.16
N ARG A 28 5.81 -10.15 -0.99
CA ARG A 28 5.76 -10.59 -2.38
C ARG A 28 5.15 -9.51 -3.27
N ASP A 29 5.41 -9.59 -4.56
CA ASP A 29 4.79 -8.68 -5.52
C ASP A 29 3.29 -8.96 -5.62
N VAL A 30 2.49 -8.00 -5.17
CA VAL A 30 1.04 -7.99 -5.31
C VAL A 30 0.67 -6.90 -6.30
N PHE A 31 0.08 -7.29 -7.43
CA PHE A 31 -0.48 -6.35 -8.39
C PHE A 31 -1.91 -6.01 -8.01
N MET A 32 -2.30 -4.75 -8.16
CA MET A 32 -3.65 -4.25 -7.89
C MET A 32 -4.16 -3.53 -9.13
N SER A 33 -5.43 -3.74 -9.46
CA SER A 33 -6.16 -2.88 -10.39
C SER A 33 -6.32 -1.46 -9.83
N ALA A 34 -6.71 -0.50 -10.68
CA ALA A 34 -6.94 0.88 -10.25
C ALA A 34 -7.96 0.96 -9.10
N THR A 35 -9.06 0.21 -9.20
CA THR A 35 -10.11 0.14 -8.17
C THR A 35 -9.60 -0.47 -6.87
N GLU A 36 -8.83 -1.57 -6.94
CA GLU A 36 -8.24 -2.20 -5.76
C GLU A 36 -7.24 -1.26 -5.08
N ALA A 37 -6.39 -0.58 -5.84
CA ALA A 37 -5.43 0.38 -5.31
C ALA A 37 -6.10 1.61 -4.67
N GLN A 38 -7.26 2.03 -5.20
CA GLN A 38 -8.07 3.08 -4.59
C GLN A 38 -8.68 2.61 -3.26
N ILE A 39 -9.30 1.43 -3.22
CA ILE A 39 -9.83 0.83 -2.00
C ILE A 39 -8.72 0.58 -0.96
N TYR A 40 -7.52 0.24 -1.42
CA TYR A 40 -6.35 0.07 -0.58
C TYR A 40 -5.85 1.39 0.03
N GLY A 41 -6.22 2.54 -0.55
CA GLY A 41 -5.77 3.86 -0.12
C GLY A 41 -4.38 4.24 -0.64
N ILE A 42 -3.96 3.64 -1.76
CA ILE A 42 -2.75 4.05 -2.50
C ILE A 42 -3.09 5.17 -3.47
N ILE A 43 -4.29 5.13 -4.07
CA ILE A 43 -4.78 6.09 -5.06
C ILE A 43 -6.01 6.81 -4.47
N ASP A 44 -6.11 8.12 -4.66
CA ASP A 44 -7.28 8.90 -4.20
C ASP A 44 -8.41 8.88 -5.23
N LEU A 45 -8.09 9.06 -6.52
CA LEU A 45 -9.05 9.22 -7.62
C LEU A 45 -8.60 8.43 -8.85
N ILE A 46 -9.54 7.78 -9.52
CA ILE A 46 -9.35 7.13 -10.82
C ILE A 46 -9.94 8.05 -11.88
N ALA A 47 -9.12 8.48 -12.84
CA ALA A 47 -9.61 9.29 -13.96
C ALA A 47 -10.43 8.42 -14.92
N THR A 48 -11.53 8.98 -15.42
CA THR A 48 -12.30 8.45 -16.55
C THR A 48 -12.04 9.33 -17.77
N GLU A 49 -12.08 8.73 -18.97
CA GLU A 49 -11.94 9.46 -20.24
C GLU A 49 -13.04 10.51 -20.46
#